data_AF-A0A7K2IT55-F1
#
_entry.id   AF-A0A7K2IT55-F1
#
_cell.length_a   1.000
_cell.length_b   1.000
_cell.length_c   1.000
_cell.angle_alpha   90.00
_cell.angle_beta   90.00
_cell.angle_gamma   90.00
#
_symmetry.space_group_name_H-M   'P 1'
#
loop_
_entity.id
_entity.type
_entity.pdbx_description
1 polymer ?
#
loop_
_entity_poly.entity_id
_entity_poly.type
_entity_poly.pdbx_seq_one_letter_code
_entity_poly.pdbx_strand_id
1 'polypeptide(L)'
;MDLLRVGDLSELTGVNTRLLRYYENQGLIRAERSTGGHRLFDPAVVEQVRSVRLLLAAGLPTRVIGELLECINDPDRLEPCAVPTLMEHLVDYDERIASLVGTRDTLQRLIDASVTT
;
A
#
# COMPACT_ATOMS: atom_id res chain seq x y z
N MET A 1 -23.73 7.34 -12.80
CA MET A 1 -23.33 6.95 -11.44
C MET A 1 -22.91 8.23 -10.75
N ASP A 2 -23.44 8.49 -9.56
CA ASP A 2 -23.16 9.75 -8.85
C ASP A 2 -21.78 9.72 -8.21
N LEU A 3 -21.09 10.87 -8.23
CA LEU A 3 -19.79 11.01 -7.59
C LEU A 3 -19.90 10.91 -6.07
N LEU A 4 -18.87 10.34 -5.44
CA LEU A 4 -18.79 10.09 -4.01
C LEU A 4 -18.11 11.25 -3.28
N ARG A 5 -18.62 11.63 -2.11
CA ARG A 5 -17.85 12.47 -1.18
C ARG A 5 -16.81 11.61 -0.46
N VAL A 6 -15.85 12.26 0.17
CA VAL A 6 -14.81 11.56 0.97
C VAL A 6 -15.40 10.73 2.12
N GLY A 7 -16.57 11.11 2.65
CA GLY A 7 -17.30 10.33 3.66
C GLY A 7 -17.82 9.02 3.10
N ASP A 8 -18.50 9.08 1.96
CA ASP A 8 -19.04 7.90 1.26
C ASP A 8 -17.90 6.95 0.86
N LEU A 9 -16.80 7.49 0.32
CA LEU A 9 -15.60 6.70 0.01
C LEU A 9 -15.01 6.04 1.27
N SER A 10 -15.02 6.74 2.41
CA SER A 10 -14.55 6.20 3.68
C SER A 10 -15.41 5.05 4.19
N GLU A 11 -16.73 5.12 4.01
CA GLU A 11 -17.66 4.07 4.40
C GLU A 11 -17.49 2.82 3.50
N LEU A 12 -17.43 3.02 2.19
CA LEU A 12 -17.33 1.92 1.21
C LEU A 12 -15.98 1.18 1.24
N THR A 13 -14.91 1.87 1.65
CA THR A 13 -13.55 1.29 1.68
C THR A 13 -13.08 0.90 3.07
N GLY A 14 -13.77 1.37 4.13
CA GLY A 14 -13.31 1.26 5.52
C GLY A 14 -12.06 2.10 5.84
N VAL A 15 -11.55 2.88 4.88
CA VAL A 15 -10.37 3.72 5.06
C VAL A 15 -10.80 5.08 5.58
N ASN A 16 -10.26 5.51 6.73
CA ASN A 16 -10.62 6.80 7.29
C ASN A 16 -10.30 7.97 6.33
N THR A 17 -11.08 9.04 6.43
CA THR A 17 -10.96 10.21 5.53
C THR A 17 -9.59 10.90 5.55
N ARG A 18 -8.83 10.83 6.65
CA ARG A 18 -7.46 11.39 6.72
C ARG A 18 -6.51 10.58 5.84
N LEU A 19 -6.64 9.26 5.86
CA LEU A 19 -5.82 8.36 5.06
C LEU A 19 -6.20 8.43 3.58
N LEU A 20 -7.50 8.57 3.25
CA LEU A 20 -7.93 8.86 1.88
C LEU A 20 -7.33 10.17 1.33
N ARG A 21 -7.31 11.24 2.14
CA ARG A 21 -6.63 12.50 1.79
C ARG A 21 -5.13 12.32 1.61
N TYR A 22 -4.51 11.44 2.41
CA TYR A 22 -3.10 11.09 2.22
C TYR A 22 -2.89 10.37 0.88
N TYR A 23 -3.73 9.40 0.52
CA TYR A 23 -3.66 8.72 -0.79
C TYR A 23 -3.81 9.71 -1.94
N GLU A 24 -4.77 10.65 -1.86
CA GLU A 24 -4.94 11.73 -2.83
C GLU A 24 -3.66 12.58 -2.95
N ASN A 25 -3.07 13.00 -1.83
CA ASN A 25 -1.84 13.79 -1.82
C ASN A 25 -0.62 13.04 -2.37
N GLN A 26 -0.62 11.70 -2.26
CA GLN A 26 0.41 10.85 -2.86
C GLN A 26 0.13 10.52 -4.34
N GLY A 27 -0.96 11.03 -4.92
CA GLY A 27 -1.37 10.77 -6.30
C GLY A 27 -1.96 9.37 -6.52
N LEU A 28 -2.22 8.61 -5.45
CA LEU A 28 -2.73 7.24 -5.53
C LEU A 28 -4.21 7.14 -5.87
N ILE A 29 -4.96 8.20 -5.60
CA ILE A 29 -6.35 8.37 -5.99
C ILE A 29 -6.55 9.82 -6.43
N ARG A 30 -7.56 10.07 -7.26
CA ARG A 30 -7.84 11.41 -7.76
C ARG A 30 -9.24 11.87 -7.37
N ALA A 31 -9.32 13.07 -6.82
CA ALA A 31 -10.59 13.77 -6.61
C ALA A 31 -10.83 14.78 -7.74
N GLU A 32 -12.08 14.89 -8.16
CA GLU A 32 -12.60 16.04 -8.88
C GLU A 32 -13.08 17.12 -7.90
N ARG A 33 -13.11 18.37 -8.36
CA ARG A 33 -13.65 19.48 -7.59
C ARG A 33 -15.05 19.81 -8.08
N SER A 34 -16.02 19.71 -7.18
CA SER A 34 -17.36 20.24 -7.43
C SER A 34 -17.32 21.76 -7.63
N THR A 35 -18.39 22.34 -8.19
CA THR A 35 -18.58 23.79 -8.31
C THR A 35 -18.49 24.53 -6.97
N GLY A 36 -18.84 23.87 -5.85
CA GLY A 36 -18.69 24.40 -4.49
C GLY A 36 -17.33 24.13 -3.82
N GLY A 37 -16.34 23.60 -4.54
CA GLY A 37 -14.98 23.33 -4.04
C GLY A 37 -14.81 22.03 -3.24
N HIS A 38 -15.88 21.28 -3.01
CA HIS A 38 -15.82 19.96 -2.38
C HIS A 38 -15.10 18.92 -3.27
N ARG A 39 -14.42 17.97 -2.63
CA ARG A 39 -13.82 16.80 -3.28
C ARG A 39 -14.90 15.77 -3.58
N LEU A 40 -14.90 15.32 -4.83
CA LEU A 40 -15.76 14.28 -5.34
C LEU A 40 -14.90 13.20 -5.99
N PHE A 41 -15.28 11.94 -5.85
CA PHE A 41 -14.53 10.78 -6.36
C PHE A 41 -15.42 9.96 -7.28
N ASP A 42 -14.85 9.44 -8.36
CA ASP A 42 -15.53 8.45 -9.18
C ASP A 42 -15.74 7.16 -8.36
N PRO A 43 -16.89 6.48 -8.46
CA PRO A 43 -17.10 5.20 -7.77
C PRO A 43 -16.04 4.14 -8.04
N ALA A 44 -15.37 4.15 -9.21
CA ALA A 44 -14.25 3.25 -9.52
C ALA A 44 -13.04 3.43 -8.57
N VAL A 45 -12.92 4.60 -7.91
CA VAL A 45 -11.88 4.86 -6.91
C VAL A 45 -12.00 3.90 -5.71
N VAL A 46 -13.17 3.32 -5.45
CA VAL A 46 -13.35 2.32 -4.38
C VAL A 46 -12.42 1.11 -4.61
N GLU A 47 -12.40 0.58 -5.83
CA GLU A 47 -11.53 -0.57 -6.17
C GLU A 47 -10.06 -0.15 -6.18
N GLN A 48 -9.74 1.05 -6.67
CA GLN A 48 -8.38 1.59 -6.62
C GLN A 48 -7.86 1.70 -5.17
N VAL A 49 -8.69 2.15 -4.23
CA VAL A 49 -8.33 2.20 -2.80
C VAL A 49 -8.08 0.80 -2.25
N ARG A 50 -8.86 -0.22 -2.65
CA ARG A 50 -8.64 -1.61 -2.24
C ARG A 50 -7.32 -2.16 -2.77
N SER A 51 -6.97 -1.88 -4.03
CA SER A 51 -5.67 -2.30 -4.59
C SER A 51 -4.50 -1.62 -3.87
N VAL A 52 -4.60 -0.31 -3.60
CA VAL A 52 -3.61 0.42 -2.79
C VAL A 52 -3.46 -0.23 -1.40
N ARG A 53 -4.58 -0.60 -0.76
CA ARG A 53 -4.59 -1.27 0.55
C ARG A 53 -3.91 -2.63 0.52
N LEU A 54 -4.12 -3.42 -0.54
CA LEU A 54 -3.49 -4.73 -0.72
C LEU A 54 -1.97 -4.58 -0.86
N LEU A 55 -1.51 -3.67 -1.71
CA LEU A 55 -0.08 -3.47 -1.97
C LEU A 55 0.64 -2.87 -0.75
N LEU A 56 -0.01 -1.98 0.00
CA LEU A 56 0.50 -1.51 1.28
C LEU A 56 0.64 -2.66 2.29
N ALA A 57 -0.32 -3.59 2.33
CA ALA A 57 -0.25 -4.76 3.21
C ALA A 57 0.85 -5.74 2.79
N ALA A 58 1.17 -5.80 1.49
CA ALA A 58 2.33 -6.53 0.95
C ALA A 58 3.68 -5.84 1.24
N GLY A 59 3.67 -4.66 1.87
CA GLY A 59 4.87 -3.93 2.30
C GLY A 59 5.35 -2.87 1.32
N LEU A 60 4.73 -2.73 0.15
CA LEU A 60 5.17 -1.75 -0.83
C LEU A 60 4.95 -0.32 -0.33
N PRO A 61 5.94 0.58 -0.48
CA PRO A 61 5.77 1.98 -0.11
C PRO A 61 4.86 2.70 -1.12
N THR A 62 4.18 3.76 -0.68
CA THR A 62 3.26 4.54 -1.53
C THR A 62 3.89 5.06 -2.81
N ARG A 63 5.19 5.41 -2.79
CA ARG A 63 5.93 5.82 -4.00
C ARG A 63 5.88 4.75 -5.09
N VAL A 64 6.17 3.51 -4.71
CA VAL A 64 6.20 2.35 -5.63
C VAL A 64 4.79 2.01 -6.11
N ILE A 65 3.80 2.08 -5.21
CA ILE A 65 2.40 1.87 -5.58
C ILE A 65 1.96 2.90 -6.63
N GLY A 66 2.43 4.15 -6.52
CA GLY A 66 2.20 5.21 -7.51
C GLY A 66 2.74 4.87 -8.90
N GLU A 67 3.93 4.26 -8.96
CA GLU A 67 4.56 3.81 -10.22
C GLU A 67 3.80 2.64 -10.86
N LEU A 68 3.05 1.88 -10.06
CA LEU A 68 2.30 0.71 -10.50
C LEU A 68 0.84 0.99 -10.86
N LEU A 69 0.34 2.22 -10.69
CA LEU A 69 -1.09 2.51 -10.87
C LEU A 69 -1.65 2.11 -12.24
N GLU A 70 -0.86 2.26 -13.31
CA GLU A 70 -1.27 1.87 -14.67
C GLU A 70 -1.29 0.35 -14.88
N CYS A 71 -0.62 -0.40 -14.00
CA CYS A 71 -0.59 -1.87 -13.99
C CYS A 71 -1.64 -2.47 -13.04
N ILE A 72 -2.43 -1.65 -12.35
CA ILE A 72 -3.40 -2.07 -11.33
C ILE A 72 -4.78 -1.63 -11.79
N ASN A 73 -5.42 -2.48 -12.61
CA ASN A 73 -6.78 -2.24 -13.10
C ASN A 73 -7.85 -2.89 -12.21
N ASP A 74 -7.47 -3.89 -11.42
CA ASP A 74 -8.34 -4.68 -10.55
C ASP A 74 -7.59 -5.00 -9.24
N PRO A 75 -8.22 -4.87 -8.06
CA PRO A 75 -7.61 -5.24 -6.78
C PRO A 75 -7.14 -6.69 -6.70
N ASP A 76 -7.80 -7.62 -7.39
CA ASP A 76 -7.47 -9.05 -7.32
C ASP A 76 -6.56 -9.51 -8.48
N ARG A 77 -6.23 -8.61 -9.41
CA ARG A 77 -5.41 -8.95 -10.58
C ARG A 77 -4.44 -7.83 -10.96
N LEU A 78 -3.16 -8.13 -10.77
CA LEU A 78 -2.07 -7.28 -11.23
C LEU A 78 -1.73 -7.62 -12.69
N GLU A 79 -1.56 -6.59 -13.51
CA GLU A 79 -1.15 -6.76 -14.90
C GLU A 79 0.36 -7.09 -14.98
N PRO A 80 0.81 -7.80 -16.04
CA PRO A 80 2.19 -8.25 -16.17
C PRO A 80 3.25 -7.15 -16.03
N CYS A 81 2.91 -5.89 -16.35
CA CYS A 81 3.83 -4.76 -16.20
C CYS A 81 4.22 -4.45 -14.75
N ALA A 82 3.47 -4.93 -13.74
CA ALA A 82 3.85 -4.79 -12.33
C ALA A 82 4.91 -5.80 -11.88
N VAL A 83 5.05 -6.92 -12.59
CA VAL A 83 5.90 -8.06 -12.18
C VAL A 83 7.36 -7.66 -11.94
N PRO A 84 8.04 -6.88 -12.81
CA PRO A 84 9.44 -6.50 -12.57
C PRO A 84 9.65 -5.79 -11.24
N THR A 85 8.83 -4.78 -10.95
CA THR A 85 8.88 -4.03 -9.69
C THR A 85 8.59 -4.90 -8.47
N LEU A 86 7.62 -5.82 -8.58
CA LEU A 86 7.32 -6.76 -7.49
C LEU A 86 8.49 -7.72 -7.22
N MET A 87 9.16 -8.20 -8.27
CA MET A 87 10.32 -9.06 -8.14
C MET A 87 11.50 -8.35 -7.48
N GLU A 88 11.76 -7.09 -7.84
CA GLU A 88 12.79 -6.26 -7.18
C GLU A 88 12.51 -6.16 -5.67
N HIS A 89 11.28 -5.82 -5.30
CA HIS A 89 10.91 -5.74 -3.88
C HIS A 89 10.94 -7.08 -3.15
N LEU A 90 10.60 -8.18 -3.83
CA LEU A 90 10.70 -9.51 -3.24
C LEU A 90 12.16 -9.84 -2.88
N VAL A 91 13.10 -9.54 -3.78
CA VAL A 91 14.54 -9.72 -3.53
C VAL A 91 15.00 -8.87 -2.33
N ASP A 92 14.62 -7.58 -2.29
CA ASP A 92 14.94 -6.69 -1.16
C ASP A 92 14.42 -7.25 0.18
N TYR A 93 13.20 -7.82 0.17
CA TYR A 93 12.62 -8.43 1.36
C TYR A 93 13.36 -9.71 1.79
N ASP A 94 13.73 -10.57 0.85
CA ASP A 94 14.49 -11.79 1.14
C ASP A 94 15.85 -11.45 1.77
N GLU A 95 16.55 -10.44 1.24
CA GLU A 95 17.81 -9.95 1.82
C GLU A 95 17.62 -9.41 3.24
N ARG A 96 16.55 -8.63 3.46
CA ARG A 96 16.23 -8.08 4.77
C ARG A 96 15.85 -9.18 5.77
N ILE A 97 15.11 -10.20 5.34
CA ILE A 97 14.77 -11.37 6.16
C ILE A 97 16.05 -12.09 6.57
N ALA A 98 16.96 -12.37 5.63
CA ALA A 98 18.22 -13.04 5.92
C ALA A 98 19.07 -12.26 6.95
N SER A 99 19.14 -10.94 6.80
CA SER A 99 19.84 -10.05 7.74
C SER A 99 19.21 -10.06 9.15
N LEU A 100 17.88 -10.02 9.23
CA LEU A 100 17.15 -10.08 10.50
C LEU A 100 17.31 -11.43 11.20
N VAL A 101 17.29 -12.53 10.46
CA VAL A 101 17.56 -13.88 10.98
C VAL A 101 18.98 -13.95 11.55
N GLY A 102 20.00 -13.48 10.82
CA GLY A 102 21.38 -13.45 11.31
C GLY A 102 21.56 -12.60 12.57
N THR A 103 20.87 -11.45 12.65
CA THR A 103 20.85 -10.60 13.85
C THR A 103 20.23 -11.34 15.03
N ARG A 104 19.06 -11.96 14.84
CA ARG A 104 18.34 -12.73 15.85
C ARG A 104 19.19 -13.89 16.38
N ASP A 105 19.86 -14.62 15.51
CA ASP A 105 20.70 -15.75 15.90
C ASP A 105 21.94 -15.30 16.69
N THR A 106 22.47 -14.10 16.39
CA THR A 106 23.56 -13.51 17.16
C THR A 106 23.10 -13.15 18.57
N LEU A 107 21.94 -12.52 18.72
CA LEU A 107 21.36 -12.23 20.03
C LEU A 107 21.08 -13.51 20.83
N GLN A 108 20.57 -14.56 20.19
CA GLN A 108 20.32 -15.85 20.84
C GLN A 108 21.60 -16.44 21.42
N ARG A 109 22.71 -16.45 20.65
CA ARG A 109 24.00 -16.96 21.14
C ARG A 109 24.51 -16.21 22.37
N LEU A 110 24.33 -14.88 22.40
CA LEU A 110 24.74 -14.06 23.56
C LEU A 110 23.91 -14.38 24.81
N ILE A 111 22.62 -14.67 24.64
CA ILE A 111 21.73 -15.09 25.75
C ILE A 111 22.14 -16.48 26.25
N ASP A 112 22.36 -17.45 25.35
CA ASP A 112 22.70 -18.82 25.76
C ASP A 112 24.03 -18.86 26.54
N ALA A 113 24.99 -18.02 26.15
CA ALA A 113 26.26 -17.86 26.84
C ALA A 113 26.12 -17.23 28.24
N SER A 114 25.09 -16.42 28.50
CA SER A 114 24.90 -15.75 29.80
C SER A 114 24.15 -16.61 30.82
N VAL A 115 23.41 -17.62 30.39
CA VAL A 115 22.64 -18.53 31.25
C VAL A 115 23.47 -19.71 31.78
N THR A 116 24.66 -19.96 31.23
CA THR A 116 25.52 -21.10 31.64
C THR A 116 26.45 -20.75 32.84
N THR A 117 26.05 -19.81 33.71
CA THR A 117 26.74 -19.50 34.99
C THR A 117 25.81 -19.80 36.16
#